data_AF-A0A9E4BHZ7-F1
#
_entry.id   AF-A0A9E4BHZ7-F1
#
_cell.length_a   1.000
_cell.length_b   1.000
_cell.length_c   1.000
_cell.angle_alpha   90.00
_cell.angle_beta   90.00
_cell.angle_gamma   90.00
#
_symmetry.space_group_name_H-M   'P 1'
#
loop_
_entity.id
_entity.type
_entity.pdbx_description
1 polymer ?
#
loop_
_entity_poly.entity_id
_entity_poly.type
_entity_poly.pdbx_seq_one_letter_code
_entity_poly.pdbx_strand_id
1 'polypeptide(L)'
;GYRDLGDTGQMAKHILVLFGAQRARDLRREDTLSFAAPADSGNIHQNLGKILREGPEFGIHTMIWCDTVQSFSRIFDNSALNEIGHRIAGALSSADSIKLFDEPVASKLERENRMICYDDENIGVYTPIRPYVPCDLSYVTALGKKLKKR
;
A
#
# COMPACT_ATOMS: atom_id res chain seq x y z
N GLY A 1 10.54 6.33 -25.30
CA GLY A 1 9.93 5.70 -26.48
C GLY A 1 8.76 4.88 -26.03
N TYR A 2 7.55 5.40 -26.18
CA TYR A 2 6.30 4.73 -25.85
C TYR A 2 5.70 4.24 -27.17
N ARG A 3 6.11 3.06 -27.62
CA ARG A 3 5.56 2.37 -28.77
C ARG A 3 4.91 1.10 -28.26
N ASP A 4 3.59 1.16 -28.10
CA ASP A 4 2.68 0.23 -28.76
C ASP A 4 1.25 0.77 -28.62
N LEU A 5 0.78 1.36 -29.72
CA LEU A 5 -0.63 1.56 -30.01
C LEU A 5 -1.10 0.28 -30.68
N GLY A 6 -1.76 -0.58 -29.93
CA GLY A 6 -2.17 -1.90 -30.39
C GLY A 6 -3.16 -2.61 -29.47
N ASP A 7 -4.13 -1.91 -28.90
CA ASP A 7 -5.48 -2.44 -28.64
C ASP A 7 -6.40 -1.26 -28.25
N THR A 8 -7.68 -1.38 -28.50
CA THR A 8 -8.63 -0.26 -28.52
C THR A 8 -8.84 0.37 -27.13
N GLY A 9 -8.39 1.61 -26.92
CA GLY A 9 -8.88 2.55 -25.90
C GLY A 9 -8.77 2.17 -24.41
N GLN A 10 -8.21 1.01 -24.07
CA GLN A 10 -8.11 0.54 -22.69
C GLN A 10 -6.71 0.81 -22.15
N MET A 11 -6.59 1.83 -21.27
CA MET A 11 -5.34 2.13 -20.59
C MET A 11 -4.82 0.88 -19.87
N ALA A 12 -3.56 0.53 -20.11
CA ALA A 12 -2.92 -0.62 -19.49
C ALA A 12 -2.96 -0.47 -17.96
N LYS A 13 -3.66 -1.38 -17.28
CA LYS A 13 -3.84 -1.34 -15.83
C LYS A 13 -2.60 -1.92 -15.16
N HIS A 14 -1.89 -1.08 -14.42
CA HIS A 14 -0.70 -1.46 -13.67
C HIS A 14 -1.03 -1.48 -12.17
N ILE A 15 -0.47 -2.47 -11.47
CA ILE A 15 -0.55 -2.52 -10.00
C ILE A 15 0.87 -2.43 -9.44
N LEU A 16 1.18 -1.32 -8.78
CA LEU A 16 2.39 -1.15 -8.00
C LEU A 16 2.21 -1.82 -6.64
N VAL A 17 2.96 -2.89 -6.39
CA VAL A 17 2.90 -3.62 -5.11
C VAL A 17 4.16 -3.33 -4.29
N LEU A 18 3.98 -2.66 -3.15
CA LEU A 18 5.02 -2.43 -2.15
C LEU A 18 4.88 -3.46 -1.02
N PHE A 19 5.38 -4.66 -1.27
CA PHE A 19 5.33 -5.75 -0.28
C PHE A 19 6.53 -5.70 0.66
N GLY A 20 6.29 -5.27 1.90
CA GLY A 20 7.33 -5.13 2.91
C GLY A 20 7.98 -3.76 2.84
N ALA A 21 7.17 -2.71 2.64
CA ALA A 21 7.65 -1.36 2.39
C ALA A 21 8.65 -0.88 3.46
N GLN A 22 8.50 -1.30 4.72
CA GLN A 22 9.43 -0.99 5.81
C GLN A 22 10.89 -1.38 5.56
N ARG A 23 11.13 -2.33 4.63
CA ARG A 23 12.45 -2.83 4.24
C ARG A 23 13.11 -1.94 3.18
N ALA A 24 12.34 -1.16 2.42
CA ALA A 24 12.84 -0.23 1.42
C ALA A 24 13.32 1.06 2.11
N ARG A 25 14.59 1.08 2.52
CA ARG A 25 15.18 2.22 3.24
C ARG A 25 15.19 3.50 2.41
N ASP A 26 15.42 3.36 1.11
CA ASP A 26 15.47 4.48 0.15
C ASP A 26 14.09 5.14 -0.05
N LEU A 27 13.01 4.47 0.39
CA LEU A 27 11.66 5.02 0.42
C LEU A 27 11.33 5.68 1.76
N ARG A 28 12.27 5.82 2.70
CA ARG A 28 12.00 6.50 3.98
C ARG A 28 12.29 7.98 3.84
N ARG A 29 11.38 8.81 4.34
CA ARG A 29 11.56 10.25 4.28
C ARG A 29 12.79 10.57 5.09
N GLU A 30 13.83 11.07 4.44
CA GLU A 30 14.94 11.68 5.14
C GLU A 30 14.47 13.03 5.69
N ASP A 31 14.62 13.24 7.01
CA ASP A 31 14.44 14.56 7.65
C ASP A 31 15.55 15.55 7.26
N THR A 32 16.46 15.13 6.39
CA THR A 32 17.62 15.90 5.98
C THR A 32 17.20 16.90 4.90
N LEU A 33 17.32 18.19 5.21
CA LEU A 33 17.57 19.23 4.22
C LEU A 33 18.79 18.80 3.39
N SER A 34 18.58 18.00 2.35
CA SER A 34 19.62 17.59 1.42
C SER A 34 19.97 18.78 0.54
N PHE A 35 20.86 19.61 1.07
CA PHE A 35 21.69 20.51 0.29
C PHE A 35 22.47 19.66 -0.72
N ALA A 36 22.19 19.88 -2.01
CA ALA A 36 22.90 19.35 -3.17
C ALA A 36 22.78 17.84 -3.45
N ALA A 37 21.67 17.44 -4.09
CA ALA A 37 21.69 16.35 -5.07
C ALA A 37 21.36 16.92 -6.47
N PRO A 38 21.98 16.43 -7.56
CA PRO A 38 21.74 16.94 -8.91
C PRO A 38 20.26 16.81 -9.28
N ALA A 39 19.72 17.82 -9.95
CA ALA A 39 18.29 18.00 -10.25
C ALA A 39 17.63 16.87 -11.08
N ASP A 40 18.39 15.89 -11.58
CA ASP A 40 17.90 14.82 -12.46
C ASP A 40 17.56 13.49 -11.75
N SER A 41 17.97 13.29 -10.50
CA SER A 41 17.46 12.16 -9.70
C SER A 41 16.17 12.59 -9.02
N GLY A 42 15.05 12.54 -9.77
CA GLY A 42 13.72 12.90 -9.25
C GLY A 42 13.48 12.27 -7.87
N ASN A 43 13.12 13.09 -6.90
CA ASN A 43 12.96 12.68 -5.51
C ASN A 43 11.95 11.51 -5.45
N ILE A 44 12.44 10.30 -5.13
CA ILE A 44 11.66 9.05 -5.19
C ILE A 44 10.37 9.18 -4.36
N HIS A 45 10.41 9.92 -3.25
CA HIS A 45 9.23 10.22 -2.44
C HIS A 45 8.20 11.07 -3.15
N GLN A 46 8.63 12.10 -3.87
CA GLN A 46 7.72 12.97 -4.62
C GLN A 46 7.05 12.17 -5.74
N ASN A 47 7.81 11.33 -6.43
CA ASN A 47 7.28 10.44 -7.46
C ASN A 47 6.29 9.42 -6.88
N LEU A 48 6.62 8.81 -5.73
CA LEU A 48 5.72 7.86 -5.06
C LEU A 48 4.43 8.53 -4.57
N GLY A 49 4.52 9.72 -3.99
CA GLY A 49 3.36 10.52 -3.61
C GLY A 49 2.50 10.91 -4.81
N LYS A 50 3.12 11.26 -5.94
CA LYS A 50 2.42 11.53 -7.20
C LYS A 50 1.70 10.30 -7.74
N ILE A 51 2.33 9.13 -7.70
CA ILE A 51 1.71 7.86 -8.09
C ILE A 51 0.50 7.54 -7.20
N LEU A 52 0.58 7.81 -5.90
CA LEU A 52 -0.56 7.58 -5.00
C LEU A 52 -1.76 8.48 -5.34
N ARG A 53 -1.51 9.77 -5.59
CA ARG A 53 -2.55 10.78 -5.86
C ARG A 53 -3.11 10.69 -7.27
N GLU A 54 -2.24 10.70 -8.28
CA GLU A 54 -2.63 10.82 -9.69
C GLU A 54 -2.63 9.46 -10.40
N GLY A 55 -1.95 8.44 -9.87
CA GLY A 55 -1.81 7.14 -10.52
C GLY A 55 -3.12 6.50 -10.96
N PRO A 56 -4.20 6.51 -10.14
CA PRO A 56 -5.48 5.94 -10.54
C PRO A 56 -6.05 6.53 -11.83
N GLU A 57 -5.85 7.83 -12.09
CA GLU A 57 -6.28 8.51 -13.33
C GLU A 57 -5.57 7.97 -14.57
N PHE A 58 -4.37 7.43 -14.39
CA PHE A 58 -3.55 6.81 -15.45
C PHE A 58 -3.59 5.28 -15.43
N GLY A 59 -4.50 4.67 -14.67
CA GLY A 59 -4.62 3.21 -14.55
C GLY A 59 -3.52 2.55 -13.72
N ILE A 60 -2.83 3.30 -12.85
CA ILE A 60 -1.82 2.80 -11.92
C ILE A 60 -2.43 2.75 -10.52
N HIS A 61 -2.58 1.54 -9.98
CA HIS A 61 -3.10 1.33 -8.63
C HIS A 61 -1.99 0.86 -7.69
N THR A 62 -2.01 1.30 -6.44
CA THR A 62 -0.96 0.98 -5.47
C THR A 62 -1.51 0.07 -4.37
N MET A 63 -0.80 -1.02 -4.09
CA MET A 63 -1.03 -1.89 -2.94
C MET A 63 0.19 -1.85 -2.02
N ILE A 64 -0.02 -1.51 -0.76
CA ILE A 64 1.06 -1.32 0.22
C ILE A 64 0.86 -2.32 1.36
N TRP A 65 1.92 -3.05 1.69
CA TRP A 65 1.97 -3.88 2.89
C TRP A 65 3.13 -3.45 3.79
N CYS A 66 2.79 -3.16 5.05
CA CYS A 66 3.70 -2.78 6.12
C CYS A 66 3.42 -3.66 7.35
N ASP A 67 4.42 -3.83 8.20
CA ASP A 67 4.27 -4.55 9.47
C ASP A 67 3.59 -3.72 10.57
N THR A 68 3.76 -2.39 10.56
CA THR A 68 3.18 -1.47 11.55
C THR A 68 2.71 -0.16 10.90
N VAL A 69 1.78 0.54 11.56
CA VAL A 69 1.36 1.90 11.15
C VAL A 69 2.53 2.89 11.23
N GLN A 70 3.45 2.69 12.18
CA GLN A 70 4.67 3.50 12.27
C GLN A 70 5.58 3.30 11.06
N SER A 71 5.75 2.06 10.58
CA SER A 71 6.54 1.77 9.37
C SER A 71 5.97 2.47 8.14
N PHE A 72 4.64 2.46 7.98
CA PHE A 72 3.97 3.22 6.92
C PHE A 72 4.30 4.72 7.03
N SER A 73 4.18 5.29 8.24
CA SER A 73 4.41 6.71 8.51
C SER A 73 5.85 7.20 8.27
N ARG A 74 6.83 6.28 8.19
CA ARG A 74 8.22 6.62 7.85
C ARG A 74 8.43 6.82 6.35
N ILE A 75 7.53 6.28 5.53
CA ILE A 75 7.61 6.29 4.07
C ILE A 75 6.64 7.33 3.52
N PHE A 76 5.43 7.33 4.05
CA PHE A 76 4.30 8.13 3.62
C PHE A 76 3.97 9.20 4.67
N ASP A 77 3.50 10.37 4.25
CA ASP A 77 2.98 11.39 5.17
C ASP A 77 1.55 11.05 5.59
N ASN A 78 1.00 11.84 6.50
CA ASN A 78 -0.41 11.69 6.87
C ASN A 78 -1.34 11.99 5.68
N SER A 79 -0.93 12.84 4.72
CA SER A 79 -1.75 13.13 3.55
C SER A 79 -1.94 11.92 2.64
N ALA A 80 -0.92 11.05 2.53
CA ALA A 80 -1.00 9.83 1.75
C ALA A 80 -2.06 8.83 2.25
N LEU A 81 -2.44 8.83 3.54
CA LEU A 81 -3.54 7.98 4.01
C LEU A 81 -4.88 8.37 3.38
N ASN A 82 -5.09 9.67 3.13
CA ASN A 82 -6.32 10.17 2.51
C ASN A 82 -6.45 9.73 1.04
N GLU A 83 -5.34 9.36 0.40
CA GLU A 83 -5.32 8.83 -0.96
C GLU A 83 -5.54 7.31 -1.01
N ILE A 84 -5.60 6.65 0.16
CA ILE A 84 -5.78 5.20 0.27
C ILE A 84 -7.23 4.91 0.67
N GLY A 85 -8.02 4.55 -0.33
CA GLY A 85 -9.45 4.24 -0.17
C GLY A 85 -9.73 2.96 0.62
N HIS A 86 -8.86 1.95 0.53
CA HIS A 86 -9.03 0.70 1.27
C HIS A 86 -7.91 0.48 2.28
N ARG A 87 -8.28 0.29 3.55
CA ARG A 87 -7.33 0.08 4.64
C ARG A 87 -7.69 -1.19 5.38
N ILE A 88 -6.73 -2.07 5.57
CA ILE A 88 -6.94 -3.37 6.23
C ILE A 88 -5.89 -3.55 7.30
N ALA A 89 -6.30 -3.87 8.53
CA ALA A 89 -5.38 -4.15 9.62
C ALA A 89 -5.91 -5.20 10.60
N GLY A 90 -5.00 -5.92 11.24
CA GLY A 90 -5.29 -6.76 12.40
C GLY A 90 -5.44 -5.93 13.67
N ALA A 91 -5.19 -6.55 14.83
CA ALA A 91 -5.21 -5.84 16.12
C ALA A 91 -4.12 -4.75 16.17
N LEU A 92 -4.51 -3.55 16.59
CA LEU A 92 -3.63 -2.39 16.72
C LEU A 92 -3.76 -1.77 18.11
N SER A 93 -2.81 -0.91 18.48
CA SER A 93 -3.00 -0.01 19.63
C SER A 93 -4.15 0.97 19.36
N SER A 94 -4.73 1.56 20.41
CA SER A 94 -5.79 2.58 20.24
C SER A 94 -5.31 3.76 19.39
N ALA A 95 -4.08 4.23 19.61
CA ALA A 95 -3.48 5.34 18.86
C ALA A 95 -3.24 4.98 17.38
N ASP A 96 -2.72 3.79 17.09
CA ASP A 96 -2.48 3.35 15.72
C ASP A 96 -3.80 3.09 14.97
N SER A 97 -4.81 2.56 15.68
CA SER A 97 -6.15 2.37 15.13
C SER A 97 -6.78 3.70 14.74
N ILE A 98 -6.75 4.70 15.63
CA ILE A 98 -7.25 6.05 15.33
C ILE A 98 -6.47 6.66 14.17
N LYS A 99 -5.15 6.47 14.10
CA LYS A 99 -4.36 6.99 12.98
C LYS A 99 -4.73 6.37 11.63
N LEU A 100 -5.06 5.07 11.60
CA LEU A 100 -5.34 4.34 10.37
C LEU A 100 -6.80 4.43 9.93
N PHE A 101 -7.73 4.47 10.89
CA PHE A 101 -9.16 4.32 10.68
C PHE A 101 -9.99 5.49 11.22
N ASP A 102 -9.35 6.53 11.76
CA ASP A 102 -10.00 7.65 12.48
C ASP A 102 -10.77 7.25 13.75
N GLU A 103 -10.91 5.95 14.02
CA GLU A 103 -11.53 5.36 15.21
C GLU A 103 -10.69 4.23 15.84
N PRO A 104 -10.85 3.97 17.15
CA PRO A 104 -10.19 2.86 17.85
C PRO A 104 -10.88 1.50 17.59
N VAL A 105 -11.26 1.21 16.35
CA VAL A 105 -11.96 -0.03 15.96
C VAL A 105 -11.06 -1.27 15.99
N ALA A 106 -9.81 -1.14 15.55
CA ALA A 106 -8.86 -2.25 15.50
C ALA A 106 -8.29 -2.59 16.88
N SER A 107 -8.34 -1.68 17.85
CA SER A 107 -7.97 -1.99 19.24
C SER A 107 -9.03 -2.81 19.99
N LYS A 108 -10.26 -2.88 19.45
CA LYS A 108 -11.36 -3.69 20.00
C LYS A 108 -11.40 -5.11 19.41
N LEU A 109 -10.42 -5.49 18.59
CA LEU A 109 -10.33 -6.86 18.08
C LEU A 109 -9.90 -7.81 19.20
N GLU A 110 -10.87 -8.49 19.81
CA GLU A 110 -10.65 -9.39 20.95
C GLU A 110 -10.16 -10.79 20.57
N ARG A 111 -10.32 -11.20 19.30
CA ARG A 111 -10.05 -12.57 18.84
C ARG A 111 -8.88 -12.60 17.87
N GLU A 112 -8.02 -13.60 18.02
CA GLU A 112 -6.99 -13.93 17.05
C GLU A 112 -7.60 -14.21 15.66
N ASN A 113 -6.84 -13.97 14.59
CA ASN A 113 -7.26 -14.18 13.20
C ASN A 113 -8.52 -13.37 12.82
N ARG A 114 -8.56 -12.10 13.24
CA ARG A 114 -9.51 -11.10 12.77
C ARG A 114 -8.78 -9.87 12.27
N MET A 115 -9.33 -9.27 11.23
CA MET A 115 -8.89 -8.00 10.70
C MET A 115 -10.10 -7.11 10.49
N ILE A 116 -9.89 -5.80 10.50
CA ILE A 116 -10.87 -4.80 10.08
C ILE A 116 -10.51 -4.34 8.67
N CYS A 117 -11.53 -4.23 7.82
CA CYS A 117 -11.48 -3.60 6.52
C CYS A 117 -12.27 -2.28 6.58
N TYR A 118 -11.63 -1.19 6.20
CA TYR A 118 -12.21 0.12 5.99
C TYR A 118 -12.26 0.41 4.50
N ASP A 119 -13.34 1.07 4.09
CA ASP A 119 -13.59 1.52 2.73
C ASP A 119 -14.04 2.99 2.78
N ASP A 120 -13.29 3.85 2.09
CA ASP A 120 -13.51 5.28 2.06
C ASP A 120 -14.81 5.66 1.35
N GLU A 121 -15.32 4.82 0.45
CA GLU A 121 -16.66 5.01 -0.13
C GLU A 121 -17.78 4.81 0.91
N ASN A 122 -17.48 4.12 2.00
CA ASN A 122 -18.43 3.74 3.06
C ASN A 122 -17.91 4.21 4.43
N ILE A 123 -17.68 5.52 4.58
CA ILE A 123 -17.14 6.14 5.80
C ILE A 123 -17.91 5.68 7.04
N GLY A 124 -17.17 5.25 8.07
CA GLY A 124 -17.73 4.74 9.34
C GLY A 124 -18.17 3.27 9.29
N VAL A 125 -18.11 2.61 8.14
CA VAL A 125 -18.36 1.18 8.02
C VAL A 125 -17.04 0.40 8.14
N TYR A 126 -16.94 -0.38 9.21
CA TYR A 126 -15.78 -1.23 9.48
C TYR A 126 -16.18 -2.69 9.40
N THR A 127 -15.72 -3.40 8.38
CA THR A 127 -16.11 -4.79 8.14
C THR A 127 -15.09 -5.74 8.77
N PRO A 128 -15.49 -6.58 9.74
CA PRO A 128 -14.61 -7.61 10.27
C PRO A 128 -14.43 -8.73 9.25
N ILE A 129 -13.19 -9.02 8.90
CA ILE A 129 -12.83 -10.10 7.97
C ILE A 129 -11.96 -11.15 8.67
N ARG A 130 -11.96 -12.36 8.11
CA ARG A 130 -11.04 -13.44 8.50
C ARG A 130 -9.96 -13.56 7.44
N PRO A 131 -8.67 -13.46 7.80
CA PRO A 131 -7.60 -13.72 6.86
C PRO A 131 -7.66 -15.19 6.40
N TYR A 132 -7.31 -15.41 5.14
CA TYR A 132 -7.14 -16.77 4.62
C TYR A 132 -5.96 -17.46 5.31
N VAL A 133 -6.08 -18.78 5.46
CA VAL A 133 -4.97 -19.60 5.92
C VAL A 133 -3.82 -19.48 4.90
N PRO A 134 -2.57 -19.28 5.34
CA PRO A 134 -1.43 -19.27 4.43
C PRO A 134 -1.41 -20.56 3.60
N CYS A 135 -1.24 -20.41 2.30
CA CYS A 135 -1.10 -21.56 1.40
C CYS A 135 0.18 -22.34 1.72
N ASP A 136 0.15 -23.65 1.50
CA ASP A 136 1.33 -24.48 1.67
C ASP A 136 2.46 -24.03 0.71
N LEU A 137 3.71 -24.14 1.15
CA LEU A 137 4.88 -23.69 0.40
C LEU A 137 5.01 -24.45 -0.93
N SER A 138 4.56 -25.71 -0.97
CA SER A 138 4.53 -26.51 -2.19
C SER A 138 3.64 -25.88 -3.28
N TYR A 139 2.47 -25.35 -2.88
CA TYR A 139 1.52 -24.67 -3.78
C TYR A 139 2.14 -23.40 -4.36
N VAL A 140 2.72 -22.54 -3.51
CA VAL A 140 3.35 -21.29 -3.93
C VAL A 140 4.50 -21.55 -4.91
N THR A 141 5.32 -22.57 -4.63
CA THR A 141 6.43 -22.96 -5.50
C THR A 141 5.94 -23.45 -6.87
N ALA A 142 4.88 -24.24 -6.91
CA ALA A 142 4.28 -24.73 -8.15
C ALA A 142 3.68 -23.59 -8.99
N LEU A 143 3.00 -22.63 -8.34
CA LEU A 143 2.43 -21.45 -8.99
C LEU A 143 3.52 -20.56 -9.59
N GLY A 144 4.60 -20.30 -8.85
CA GLY A 144 5.73 -19.50 -9.33
C GLY A 144 6.39 -20.07 -10.59
N LYS A 145 6.50 -21.41 -10.69
CA LYS A 145 7.00 -22.09 -11.90
C LYS A 145 6.07 -21.90 -13.12
N LYS A 146 4.76 -21.83 -12.91
CA LYS A 146 3.78 -21.60 -13.99
C LYS A 146 3.80 -20.14 -14.46
N LEU A 147 3.92 -19.20 -13.54
CA LEU A 147 3.95 -17.76 -13.85
C LEU A 147 5.22 -17.36 -14.62
N LYS A 148 6.38 -17.96 -14.33
CA LYS A 148 7.64 -17.71 -15.08
C LYS A 148 7.64 -18.23 -16.52
N LYS A 149 6.65 -19.05 -16.91
CA LYS A 149 6.53 -19.61 -18.27
C LYS A 149 5.65 -18.78 -19.20
N ARG A 150 5.00 -17.75 -18.67
CA ARG A 150 4.27 -16.73 -19.44
C ARG A 150 5.16 -15.52 -19.63
#